data_AF-A0A3Q9NJ22-F1
#
_entry.id   AF-A0A3Q9NJ22-F1
#
_cell.length_a   1.000
_cell.length_b   1.000
_cell.length_c   1.000
_cell.angle_alpha   90.00
_cell.angle_beta   90.00
_cell.angle_gamma   90.00
#
_symmetry.space_group_name_H-M   'P 1'
#
loop_
_entity.id
_entity.type
_entity.pdbx_description
1 polymer ?
#
loop_
_entity_poly.entity_id
_entity_poly.type
_entity_poly.pdbx_seq_one_letter_code
_entity_poly.pdbx_strand_id
1 'polypeptide(L)'
;MNQDLHEQVSRLISNFLIRDTRNRSGETDCKLQAKTAACMLSLESMTSVFDEEVYRGVAPLYKLERYRADLRKTLARYDEHDKDSLDLFKRDVLSEAFYKVLESNKEEAEAKARARREIEYRNRIFELEEKIEYGKLHGKVTFWDRLNSAINFPYLMVLALILAMLASLVILGLTSEISISVDFSVGEIIGALLVGSGVAAAGISYATKRDREEPGPQ
;
A
#
# COMPACT_ATOMS: atom_id res chain seq x y z
N MET A 1 26.60 13.16 41.02
CA MET A 1 26.21 12.09 40.07
C MET A 1 25.52 12.76 38.89
N ASN A 2 26.18 12.80 37.73
CA ASN A 2 25.76 13.64 36.61
C ASN A 2 24.81 12.86 35.68
N GLN A 3 23.52 12.80 36.06
CA GLN A 3 22.47 12.05 35.33
C GLN A 3 22.37 12.43 33.85
N ASP A 4 22.68 13.68 33.52
CA ASP A 4 22.66 14.21 32.15
C ASP A 4 23.68 13.51 31.23
N LEU A 5 24.88 13.19 31.72
CA LEU A 5 25.89 12.48 30.92
C LEU A 5 25.46 11.05 30.59
N HIS A 6 24.91 10.33 31.58
CA HIS A 6 24.42 8.97 31.40
C HIS A 6 23.29 8.93 30.36
N GLU A 7 22.34 9.86 30.46
CA GLU A 7 21.22 9.97 29.53
C GLU A 7 21.70 10.29 28.11
N GLN A 8 22.63 11.24 27.94
CA GLN A 8 23.16 11.60 26.63
C GLN A 8 23.89 10.42 25.95
N VAL A 9 24.72 9.69 26.69
CA VAL A 9 25.43 8.52 26.17
C VAL A 9 24.46 7.37 25.84
N SER A 10 23.49 7.11 26.72
CA SER A 10 22.39 6.15 26.49
C SER A 10 21.60 6.48 25.22
N ARG A 11 21.33 7.78 24.99
CA ARG A 11 20.63 8.26 23.79
C ARG A 11 21.46 8.09 22.52
N LEU A 12 22.78 8.33 22.59
CA LEU A 12 23.67 8.09 21.46
C LEU A 12 23.71 6.60 21.07
N ILE A 13 23.83 5.72 22.07
CA ILE A 13 23.87 4.26 21.87
C ILE A 13 22.56 3.74 21.29
N SER A 14 21.42 4.12 21.88
CA SER A 14 20.12 3.70 21.38
C SER A 14 19.88 4.21 19.96
N ASN A 15 20.23 5.46 19.64
CA ASN A 15 20.14 5.99 18.29
C ASN A 15 20.99 5.21 17.27
N PHE A 16 22.22 4.83 17.64
CA PHE A 16 23.08 4.01 16.78
C PHE A 16 22.45 2.64 16.52
N LEU A 17 21.99 1.98 17.59
CA LEU A 17 21.37 0.65 17.48
C LEU A 17 20.04 0.67 16.72
N ILE A 18 19.25 1.76 16.77
CA ILE A 18 17.97 1.86 16.06
C ILE A 18 18.14 2.27 14.59
N ARG A 19 19.05 3.20 14.30
CA ARG A 19 19.17 3.78 12.95
C ARG A 19 20.17 3.03 12.08
N ASP A 20 21.33 2.71 12.65
CA ASP A 20 22.48 2.29 11.86
C ASP A 20 22.59 0.77 11.70
N THR A 21 21.77 0.03 12.43
CA THR A 21 21.58 -1.42 12.25
C THR A 21 20.44 -1.77 11.29
N ARG A 22 19.91 -0.80 10.54
CA ARG A 22 18.90 -1.05 9.51
C ARG A 22 19.52 -1.66 8.26
N ASN A 23 18.80 -2.59 7.64
CA ASN A 23 19.14 -3.19 6.37
C ASN A 23 18.82 -2.24 5.18
N ARG A 24 19.10 -2.69 3.96
CA ARG A 24 18.85 -1.90 2.73
C ARG A 24 17.37 -1.62 2.46
N SER A 25 16.46 -2.43 3.00
CA SER A 25 15.01 -2.20 2.91
C SER A 25 14.48 -1.27 4.01
N GLY A 26 15.35 -0.72 4.86
CA GLY A 26 14.99 0.18 5.95
C GLY A 26 14.42 -0.52 7.18
N GLU A 27 14.41 -1.85 7.20
CA GLU A 27 13.99 -2.66 8.34
C GLU A 27 15.16 -2.91 9.29
N THR A 28 14.84 -3.04 10.58
CA THR A 28 15.82 -3.37 11.61
C THR A 28 16.45 -4.74 11.35
N ASP A 29 17.78 -4.80 11.17
CA ASP A 29 18.51 -6.06 11.07
C ASP A 29 18.83 -6.57 12.48
N CYS A 30 17.96 -7.44 13.00
CA CYS A 30 18.08 -7.98 14.35
C CYS A 30 19.41 -8.72 14.58
N LYS A 31 20.01 -9.32 13.55
CA LYS A 31 21.28 -10.04 13.70
C LYS A 31 22.43 -9.05 13.88
N LEU A 32 22.46 -8.02 13.04
CA LEU A 32 23.45 -6.96 13.15
C LEU A 32 23.30 -6.18 14.47
N GLN A 33 22.06 -5.85 14.86
CA GLN A 33 21.76 -5.16 16.11
C GLN A 33 22.20 -5.98 17.33
N ALA A 34 21.92 -7.28 17.37
CA ALA A 34 22.35 -8.17 18.45
C ALA A 34 23.88 -8.30 18.51
N LYS A 35 24.55 -8.46 17.36
CA LYS A 35 26.02 -8.54 17.29
C LYS A 35 26.67 -7.25 17.80
N THR A 36 26.12 -6.10 17.41
CA THR A 36 26.58 -4.78 17.83
C THR A 36 26.38 -4.56 19.33
N ALA A 37 25.21 -4.92 19.86
CA ALA A 37 24.92 -4.84 21.30
C ALA A 37 25.83 -5.78 22.12
N ALA A 38 26.14 -6.98 21.60
CA ALA A 38 27.08 -7.89 22.24
C ALA A 38 28.50 -7.31 22.32
N CYS A 39 28.98 -6.66 21.25
CA CYS A 39 30.25 -5.92 21.26
C CYS A 39 30.24 -4.83 22.34
N MET A 40 29.16 -4.05 22.45
CA MET A 40 29.02 -3.00 23.47
C MET A 40 29.07 -3.55 24.91
N LEU A 41 28.40 -4.69 25.14
CA LEU A 41 28.43 -5.37 26.44
C LEU A 41 29.84 -5.82 26.83
N SER A 42 30.64 -6.26 25.86
CA SER A 42 32.00 -6.77 26.10
C SER A 42 33.07 -5.70 26.37
N LEU A 43 32.75 -4.42 26.16
CA LEU A 43 33.71 -3.33 26.37
C LEU A 43 34.15 -3.15 27.82
N GLU A 44 35.35 -2.65 28.03
CA GLU A 44 35.80 -2.26 29.37
C GLU A 44 35.41 -0.82 29.70
N SER A 45 35.48 0.09 28.72
CA SER A 45 35.15 1.51 28.88
C SER A 45 34.06 1.98 27.91
N MET A 46 33.14 2.78 28.43
CA MET A 46 32.09 3.48 27.70
C MET A 46 32.63 4.66 26.90
N THR A 47 33.77 5.23 27.29
CA THR A 47 34.42 6.29 26.51
C THR A 47 34.89 5.81 25.14
N SER A 48 35.19 4.51 25.02
CA SER A 48 35.59 3.81 23.79
C SER A 48 34.43 3.11 23.06
N VAL A 49 33.17 3.39 23.41
CA VAL A 49 32.03 2.60 22.91
C VAL A 49 31.80 2.65 21.40
N PHE A 50 32.42 3.59 20.69
CA PHE A 50 32.37 3.68 19.22
C PHE A 50 33.74 3.53 18.56
N ASP A 51 34.72 2.92 19.24
CA ASP A 51 36.04 2.69 18.65
C ASP A 51 36.02 1.58 17.60
N GLU A 52 36.68 1.83 16.48
CA GLU A 52 36.64 0.99 15.28
C GLU A 52 37.14 -0.44 15.51
N GLU A 53 38.12 -0.61 16.40
CA GLU A 53 38.71 -1.91 16.72
C GLU A 53 37.68 -2.88 17.31
N VAL A 54 36.72 -2.34 18.05
CA VAL A 54 35.64 -3.08 18.73
C VAL A 54 34.64 -3.66 17.73
N TYR A 55 34.43 -2.96 16.61
CA TYR A 55 33.40 -3.28 15.62
C TYR A 55 33.95 -3.80 14.30
N ARG A 56 35.23 -4.17 14.26
CA ARG A 56 35.85 -4.73 13.06
C ARG A 56 35.06 -5.96 12.58
N GLY A 57 34.47 -5.87 11.38
CA GLY A 57 33.63 -6.94 10.81
C GLY A 57 32.22 -7.04 11.41
N VAL A 58 31.76 -6.02 12.13
CA VAL A 58 30.39 -5.89 12.65
C VAL A 58 29.68 -4.74 11.98
N ALA A 59 30.18 -3.52 12.17
CA ALA A 59 29.54 -2.31 11.66
C ALA A 59 30.44 -1.59 10.63
N PRO A 60 29.87 -0.92 9.63
CA PRO A 60 30.63 -0.09 8.70
C PRO A 60 31.32 1.07 9.44
N LEU A 61 32.62 1.26 9.19
CA LEU A 61 33.45 2.26 9.87
C LEU A 61 32.89 3.69 9.77
N TYR A 62 32.40 4.07 8.58
CA TYR A 62 31.82 5.41 8.35
C TYR A 62 30.60 5.72 9.24
N LYS A 63 29.85 4.69 9.69
CA LYS A 63 28.74 4.88 10.61
C LYS A 63 29.23 5.16 12.02
N LEU A 64 30.29 4.48 12.45
CA LEU A 64 30.89 4.65 13.77
C LEU A 64 31.56 6.02 13.95
N GLU A 65 32.24 6.53 12.93
CA GLU A 65 32.97 7.81 13.00
C GLU A 65 32.08 8.97 13.47
N ARG A 66 30.83 9.03 12.98
CA ARG A 66 29.87 10.07 13.37
C ARG A 66 29.54 9.99 14.86
N TYR A 67 29.17 8.80 15.35
CA TYR A 67 28.79 8.61 16.75
C TYR A 67 29.99 8.74 17.69
N ARG A 68 31.19 8.38 17.22
CA ARG A 68 32.45 8.62 17.93
C ARG A 68 32.75 10.11 18.08
N ALA A 69 32.54 10.90 17.03
CA ALA A 69 32.70 12.35 17.09
C ALA A 69 31.69 12.99 18.05
N ASP A 70 30.42 12.57 17.98
CA ASP A 70 29.37 13.06 18.89
C ASP A 70 29.66 12.67 20.34
N LEU A 71 30.11 11.44 20.60
CA LEU A 71 30.52 11.00 21.93
C LEU A 71 31.70 11.84 22.47
N ARG A 72 32.75 12.04 21.67
CA ARG A 72 33.90 12.88 22.06
C ARG A 72 33.48 14.30 22.39
N LYS A 73 32.56 14.87 21.61
CA LYS A 73 32.01 16.21 21.85
C LYS A 73 31.20 16.28 23.13
N THR A 74 30.43 15.24 23.45
CA THR A 74 29.71 15.13 24.72
C THR A 74 30.71 15.03 25.88
N LEU A 75 31.66 14.10 25.83
CA LEU A 75 32.65 13.87 26.88
C LEU A 75 33.57 15.08 27.11
N ALA A 76 33.84 15.90 26.10
CA ALA A 76 34.66 17.11 26.24
C ALA A 76 34.07 18.18 27.17
N ARG A 77 32.78 18.06 27.53
CA ARG A 77 32.08 19.00 28.44
C ARG A 77 32.14 18.61 29.91
N TYR A 78 32.61 17.39 30.20
CA TYR A 78 32.62 16.81 31.53
C TYR A 78 34.06 16.55 31.97
N ASP A 79 34.31 16.60 33.27
CA ASP A 79 35.61 16.33 33.85
C ASP A 79 35.93 14.82 33.84
N GLU A 80 37.15 14.44 34.23
CA GLU A 80 37.52 13.01 34.28
C GLU A 80 36.74 12.23 35.34
N HIS A 81 36.32 12.88 36.43
CA HIS A 81 35.53 12.21 37.46
C HIS A 81 34.15 11.76 36.94
N ASP A 82 33.51 12.59 36.12
CA ASP A 82 32.25 12.25 35.46
C ASP A 82 32.44 11.14 34.40
N LYS A 83 33.60 11.08 33.72
CA LYS A 83 33.92 10.00 32.77
C LYS A 83 34.19 8.68 33.47
N ASP A 84 34.91 8.69 34.59
CA ASP A 84 35.10 7.52 35.44
C ASP A 84 33.77 6.98 35.98
N SER A 85 32.84 7.89 36.34
CA SER A 85 31.47 7.54 36.74
C SER A 85 30.72 6.84 35.61
N LEU A 86 30.87 7.29 34.35
CA LEU A 86 30.23 6.66 33.19
C LEU A 86 30.67 5.20 33.03
N ASP A 87 31.95 4.92 33.25
CA ASP A 87 32.51 3.57 33.17
C ASP A 87 32.06 2.70 34.35
N LEU A 88 32.01 3.27 35.57
CA LEU A 88 31.53 2.59 36.77
C LEU A 88 30.06 2.16 36.64
N PHE A 89 29.22 3.01 36.05
CA PHE A 89 27.79 2.79 35.85
C PHE A 89 27.46 2.33 34.42
N LYS A 90 28.43 1.75 33.70
CA LYS A 90 28.26 1.22 32.34
C LYS A 90 27.00 0.37 32.17
N ARG A 91 26.72 -0.52 33.12
CA ARG A 91 25.56 -1.44 33.06
C ARG A 91 24.24 -0.68 33.02
N ASP A 92 24.12 0.38 33.80
CA ASP A 92 22.90 1.17 33.89
C ASP A 92 22.67 1.95 32.60
N VAL A 93 23.74 2.56 32.06
CA VAL A 93 23.70 3.29 30.77
C VAL A 93 23.30 2.36 29.62
N LEU A 94 23.89 1.16 29.54
CA LEU A 94 23.54 0.18 28.52
C LEU A 94 22.13 -0.38 28.71
N SER A 95 21.71 -0.63 29.95
CA SER A 95 20.36 -1.09 30.26
C SER A 95 19.31 -0.09 29.76
N GLU A 96 19.51 1.20 30.06
CA GLU A 96 18.62 2.26 29.59
C GLU A 96 18.60 2.36 28.06
N ALA A 97 19.77 2.27 27.42
CA ALA A 97 19.87 2.31 25.96
C ALA A 97 19.16 1.12 25.32
N PHE A 98 19.33 -0.10 25.85
CA PHE A 98 18.68 -1.30 25.34
C PHE A 98 17.18 -1.30 25.59
N TYR A 99 16.71 -0.73 26.70
CA TYR A 99 15.29 -0.55 26.94
C TYR A 99 14.65 0.31 25.84
N LYS A 100 15.27 1.45 25.48
CA LYS A 100 14.80 2.32 24.38
C LYS A 100 14.79 1.59 23.03
N VAL A 101 15.78 0.73 22.77
CA VAL A 101 15.84 -0.10 21.55
C VAL A 101 14.71 -1.13 21.53
N LEU A 102 14.44 -1.81 22.64
CA LEU A 102 13.37 -2.79 22.76
C LEU A 102 11.98 -2.15 22.61
N GLU A 103 11.77 -0.98 23.21
CA GLU A 103 10.54 -0.21 23.08
C GLU A 103 10.31 0.20 21.61
N SER A 104 11.32 0.75 20.95
CA SER A 104 11.26 1.09 19.53
C SER A 104 10.96 -0.13 18.64
N ASN A 105 11.62 -1.26 18.89
CA ASN A 105 11.37 -2.50 18.14
C ASN A 105 9.94 -3.04 18.37
N LYS A 106 9.40 -2.90 19.58
CA LYS A 106 8.01 -3.28 19.91
C LYS A 106 7.02 -2.41 19.13
N GLU A 107 7.20 -1.10 19.13
CA GLU A 107 6.35 -0.17 18.37
C GLU A 107 6.36 -0.49 16.87
N GLU A 108 7.54 -0.76 16.29
CA GLU A 108 7.66 -1.17 14.89
C GLU A 108 6.95 -2.50 14.60
N ALA A 109 7.08 -3.48 15.49
CA ALA A 109 6.41 -4.77 15.36
C ALA A 109 4.88 -4.62 15.43
N GLU A 110 4.38 -3.79 16.35
CA GLU A 110 2.95 -3.49 16.45
C GLU A 110 2.44 -2.75 15.20
N ALA A 111 3.17 -1.76 14.70
CA ALA A 111 2.83 -1.03 13.49
C ALA A 111 2.77 -1.97 12.27
N LYS A 112 3.75 -2.87 12.12
CA LYS A 112 3.74 -3.90 11.06
C LYS A 112 2.56 -4.85 11.22
N ALA A 113 2.22 -5.27 12.44
CA ALA A 113 1.07 -6.12 12.69
C ALA A 113 -0.25 -5.43 12.33
N ARG A 114 -0.39 -4.13 12.66
CA ARG A 114 -1.56 -3.32 12.27
C ARG A 114 -1.67 -3.19 10.76
N ALA A 115 -0.58 -2.84 10.07
CA ALA A 115 -0.56 -2.74 8.61
C ALA A 115 -0.93 -4.07 7.94
N ARG A 116 -0.44 -5.20 8.45
CA ARG A 116 -0.83 -6.53 7.96
C ARG A 116 -2.33 -6.79 8.12
N ARG A 117 -2.90 -6.46 9.28
CA ARG A 117 -4.34 -6.60 9.53
C ARG A 117 -5.16 -5.70 8.61
N GLU A 118 -4.73 -4.46 8.39
CA GLU A 118 -5.41 -3.54 7.46
C GLU A 118 -5.40 -4.06 6.02
N ILE A 119 -4.29 -4.62 5.56
CA ILE A 119 -4.21 -5.27 4.24
C ILE A 119 -5.14 -6.49 4.19
N GLU A 120 -5.15 -7.31 5.23
CA GLU A 120 -6.05 -8.47 5.31
C GLU A 120 -7.52 -8.04 5.30
N TYR A 121 -7.89 -7.02 6.06
CA TYR A 121 -9.25 -6.47 6.05
C TYR A 121 -9.60 -5.89 4.69
N ARG A 122 -8.69 -5.15 4.04
CA ARG A 122 -8.93 -4.63 2.69
C ARG A 122 -9.18 -5.75 1.69
N ASN A 123 -8.40 -6.83 1.74
CA ASN A 123 -8.60 -7.98 0.88
C ASN A 123 -9.95 -8.66 1.15
N ARG A 124 -10.33 -8.83 2.42
CA ARG A 124 -11.65 -9.37 2.79
C ARG A 124 -12.80 -8.46 2.34
N ILE A 125 -12.67 -7.14 2.46
CA ILE A 125 -13.66 -6.19 1.95
C ILE A 125 -13.80 -6.36 0.45
N PHE A 126 -12.69 -6.39 -0.28
CA PHE A 126 -12.69 -6.59 -1.73
C PHE A 126 -13.35 -7.93 -2.13
N GLU A 127 -13.04 -9.01 -1.40
CA GLU A 127 -13.68 -10.32 -1.60
C GLU A 127 -15.19 -10.30 -1.34
N LEU A 128 -15.64 -9.55 -0.33
CA LEU A 128 -17.05 -9.40 -0.01
C LEU A 128 -17.78 -8.50 -1.02
N GLU A 129 -17.16 -7.41 -1.45
CA GLU A 129 -17.69 -6.51 -2.49
C GLU A 129 -17.93 -7.28 -3.79
N GLU A 130 -16.94 -8.03 -4.27
CA GLU A 130 -17.12 -8.84 -5.47
C GLU A 130 -18.16 -9.97 -5.30
N LYS A 131 -18.28 -10.54 -4.09
CA LYS A 131 -19.33 -11.52 -3.79
C LYS A 131 -20.72 -10.90 -3.81
N ILE A 132 -20.86 -9.64 -3.40
CA ILE A 132 -22.14 -8.91 -3.47
C ILE A 132 -22.47 -8.54 -4.91
N GLU A 133 -21.49 -8.02 -5.67
CA GLU A 133 -21.71 -7.53 -7.03
C GLU A 133 -21.91 -8.66 -8.05
N TYR A 134 -21.20 -9.77 -7.91
CA TYR A 134 -21.18 -10.87 -8.89
C TYR A 134 -21.74 -12.20 -8.37
N GLY A 135 -22.13 -12.27 -7.09
CA GLY A 135 -22.56 -13.52 -6.45
C GLY A 135 -21.45 -14.59 -6.33
N LYS A 136 -20.20 -14.23 -6.64
CA LYS A 136 -19.06 -15.15 -6.76
C LYS A 136 -17.87 -14.63 -5.95
N LEU A 137 -17.05 -15.55 -5.43
CA LEU A 137 -15.80 -15.21 -4.73
C LEU A 137 -14.77 -14.60 -5.69
N HIS A 138 -13.90 -13.72 -5.18
CA HIS A 138 -12.95 -12.90 -5.94
C HIS A 138 -12.09 -13.65 -6.96
N GLY A 139 -11.71 -14.89 -6.67
CA GLY A 139 -10.94 -15.75 -7.59
C GLY A 139 -11.76 -16.44 -8.70
N LYS A 140 -13.08 -16.25 -8.75
CA LYS A 140 -14.00 -16.88 -9.71
C LYS A 140 -14.76 -15.87 -10.57
N VAL A 141 -14.56 -14.58 -10.34
CA VAL A 141 -15.15 -13.52 -11.18
C VAL A 141 -14.37 -13.48 -12.49
N THR A 142 -15.02 -13.86 -13.58
CA THR A 142 -14.42 -13.80 -14.91
C THR A 142 -14.63 -12.42 -15.55
N PHE A 143 -13.83 -12.10 -16.57
CA PHE A 143 -14.04 -10.87 -17.36
C PHE A 143 -15.49 -10.76 -17.89
N TRP A 144 -16.10 -11.88 -18.27
CA TRP A 144 -17.49 -11.93 -18.73
C TRP A 144 -18.51 -11.62 -17.64
N ASP A 145 -18.25 -12.00 -16.39
CA ASP A 145 -19.11 -11.65 -15.26
C ASP A 145 -19.11 -10.13 -15.03
N ARG A 146 -17.93 -9.49 -15.12
CA ARG A 146 -17.78 -8.02 -15.06
C ARG A 146 -18.44 -7.29 -16.22
N LEU A 147 -18.40 -7.87 -17.43
CA LEU A 147 -19.04 -7.29 -18.60
C LEU A 147 -20.58 -7.39 -18.53
N ASN A 148 -21.10 -8.50 -17.98
CA ASN A 148 -22.53 -8.76 -17.88
C ASN A 148 -23.21 -7.96 -16.74
N SER A 149 -22.50 -7.60 -15.67
CA SER A 149 -23.02 -6.66 -14.65
C SER A 149 -23.07 -5.22 -15.17
N ALA A 150 -22.06 -4.80 -15.94
CA ALA A 150 -21.95 -3.43 -16.44
C ALA A 150 -22.83 -3.18 -17.67
N ILE A 151 -23.04 -4.21 -18.50
CA ILE A 151 -23.81 -4.13 -19.74
C ILE A 151 -24.80 -5.28 -19.73
N ASN A 152 -26.07 -4.94 -19.83
CA ASN A 152 -27.15 -5.91 -19.89
C ASN A 152 -27.01 -6.73 -21.20
N PHE A 153 -26.27 -7.84 -21.16
CA PHE A 153 -25.83 -8.62 -22.32
C PHE A 153 -26.94 -8.98 -23.32
N PRO A 154 -28.20 -9.26 -22.91
CA PRO A 154 -29.31 -9.45 -23.83
C PRO A 154 -29.53 -8.23 -24.74
N TYR A 155 -29.41 -7.02 -24.20
CA TYR A 155 -29.59 -5.78 -24.96
C TYR A 155 -28.42 -5.51 -25.91
N LEU A 156 -27.20 -5.90 -25.55
CA LEU A 156 -26.05 -5.79 -26.46
C LEU A 156 -26.17 -6.76 -27.64
N MET A 157 -26.66 -7.99 -27.41
CA MET A 157 -26.97 -8.92 -28.50
C MET A 157 -28.07 -8.37 -29.42
N VAL A 158 -29.16 -7.83 -28.85
CA VAL A 158 -30.24 -7.22 -29.65
C VAL A 158 -29.73 -6.04 -30.47
N LEU A 159 -28.90 -5.16 -29.88
CA LEU A 159 -28.30 -4.03 -30.59
C LEU A 159 -27.39 -4.49 -31.75
N ALA A 160 -26.54 -5.49 -31.52
CA ALA A 160 -25.67 -6.06 -32.56
C ALA A 160 -26.49 -6.69 -33.70
N LEU A 161 -27.61 -7.34 -33.37
CA LEU A 161 -28.50 -7.96 -34.34
C LEU A 161 -29.25 -6.91 -35.19
N ILE A 162 -29.68 -5.80 -34.57
CA ILE A 162 -30.26 -4.65 -35.28
C ILE A 162 -29.22 -4.03 -36.22
N LEU A 163 -27.99 -3.81 -35.77
CA LEU A 163 -26.91 -3.28 -36.60
C LEU A 163 -26.58 -4.21 -37.78
N ALA A 164 -26.55 -5.51 -37.55
CA ALA A 164 -26.33 -6.50 -38.62
C ALA A 164 -27.47 -6.50 -39.64
N MET A 165 -28.73 -6.42 -39.20
CA MET A 165 -29.88 -6.27 -40.11
C MET A 165 -29.79 -4.98 -40.93
N LEU A 166 -29.47 -3.85 -40.30
CA LEU A 166 -29.33 -2.57 -41.00
C LEU A 166 -28.21 -2.61 -42.03
N ALA A 167 -27.04 -3.16 -41.68
CA ALA A 167 -25.94 -3.35 -42.61
C ALA A 167 -26.32 -4.26 -43.80
N SER A 168 -27.06 -5.34 -43.53
CA SER A 168 -27.55 -6.25 -44.56
C SER A 168 -28.52 -5.55 -45.52
N LEU A 169 -29.43 -4.75 -44.98
CA LEU A 169 -30.42 -3.99 -45.76
C LEU A 169 -29.75 -2.94 -46.66
N VAL A 170 -28.74 -2.25 -46.13
CA VAL A 170 -27.96 -1.24 -46.87
C VAL A 170 -27.17 -1.89 -48.01
N ILE A 171 -26.53 -3.05 -47.77
CA ILE A 171 -25.79 -3.77 -48.81
C ILE A 171 -26.75 -4.25 -49.91
N LEU A 172 -27.89 -4.86 -49.55
CA LEU A 172 -28.91 -5.27 -50.52
C LEU A 172 -29.44 -4.10 -51.35
N GLY A 173 -29.71 -2.96 -50.71
CA GLY A 173 -30.14 -1.73 -51.38
C GLY A 173 -29.09 -1.11 -52.31
N LEU A 174 -27.80 -1.30 -52.03
CA LEU A 174 -26.70 -0.83 -52.89
C LEU A 174 -26.41 -1.78 -54.07
N THR A 175 -26.79 -3.06 -53.96
CA THR A 175 -26.52 -4.09 -54.98
C THR A 175 -27.69 -4.43 -55.90
N SER A 176 -28.90 -3.92 -55.62
CA SER A 176 -30.04 -4.17 -56.51
C SER A 176 -29.99 -3.25 -57.74
N GLU A 177 -30.04 -3.84 -58.94
CA GLU A 177 -30.30 -3.10 -60.16
C GLU A 177 -31.74 -2.56 -60.11
N ILE A 178 -31.87 -1.23 -60.02
CA ILE A 178 -33.14 -0.50 -59.92
C ILE A 178 -34.00 -0.85 -61.13
N SER A 179 -34.93 -1.79 -60.94
CA SER A 179 -35.90 -2.20 -61.98
C SER A 179 -37.35 -2.17 -61.51
N ILE A 180 -37.63 -1.65 -60.32
CA ILE A 180 -38.98 -1.28 -59.90
C ILE A 180 -38.88 0.05 -59.15
N SER A 181 -39.42 1.12 -59.74
CA SER A 181 -39.61 2.42 -59.10
C SER A 181 -40.62 2.29 -57.97
N VAL A 182 -40.18 1.81 -56.82
CA VAL A 182 -40.80 2.17 -55.55
C VAL A 182 -39.97 3.33 -55.04
N ASP A 183 -40.51 4.55 -55.09
CA ASP A 183 -39.92 5.73 -54.46
C ASP A 183 -39.92 5.54 -52.94
N PHE A 184 -39.03 4.68 -52.44
CA PHE A 184 -38.67 4.65 -51.03
C PHE A 184 -37.83 5.89 -50.78
N SER A 185 -38.50 6.97 -50.40
CA SER A 185 -37.84 8.20 -50.02
C SER A 185 -36.86 7.87 -48.90
N VAL A 186 -35.57 8.12 -49.12
CA VAL A 186 -34.51 7.95 -48.10
C VAL A 186 -34.91 8.68 -46.80
N GLY A 187 -35.73 9.72 -46.90
CA GLY A 187 -36.34 10.42 -45.77
C GLY A 187 -37.31 9.58 -44.92
N GLU A 188 -38.02 8.60 -45.48
CA GLU A 188 -38.89 7.68 -44.72
C GLU A 188 -38.09 6.63 -43.98
N ILE A 189 -37.01 6.11 -44.58
CA ILE A 189 -36.11 5.16 -43.90
C ILE A 189 -35.39 5.88 -42.75
N ILE A 190 -34.84 7.06 -43.00
CA ILE A 190 -34.22 7.88 -41.96
C ILE A 190 -35.26 8.29 -40.91
N GLY A 191 -36.47 8.68 -41.33
CA GLY A 191 -37.57 9.05 -40.43
C GLY A 191 -38.01 7.90 -39.53
N ALA A 192 -38.21 6.69 -40.08
CA ALA A 192 -38.56 5.50 -39.33
C ALA A 192 -37.45 5.09 -38.35
N LEU A 193 -36.18 5.24 -38.75
CA LEU A 193 -35.03 4.93 -37.90
C LEU A 193 -34.87 5.95 -36.76
N LEU A 194 -35.17 7.23 -37.01
CA LEU A 194 -35.17 8.28 -35.99
C LEU A 194 -36.34 8.10 -34.99
N VAL A 195 -37.53 7.75 -35.49
CA VAL A 195 -38.70 7.47 -34.64
C VAL A 195 -38.48 6.19 -33.83
N GLY A 196 -37.97 5.12 -34.44
CA GLY A 196 -37.69 3.85 -33.77
C GLY A 196 -36.64 3.99 -32.66
N SER A 197 -35.56 4.73 -32.91
CA SER A 197 -34.53 5.03 -31.90
C SER A 197 -35.06 5.94 -30.78
N GLY A 198 -35.91 6.92 -31.10
CA GLY A 198 -36.58 7.76 -30.10
C GLY A 198 -37.51 6.99 -29.16
N VAL A 199 -38.31 6.06 -29.70
CA VAL A 199 -39.20 5.20 -28.90
C VAL A 199 -38.40 4.22 -28.04
N ALA A 200 -37.32 3.65 -28.57
CA ALA A 200 -36.44 2.77 -27.80
C ALA A 200 -35.75 3.52 -26.65
N ALA A 201 -35.24 4.73 -26.88
CA ALA A 201 -34.64 5.58 -25.86
C ALA A 201 -35.66 5.99 -24.77
N ALA A 202 -36.90 6.32 -25.17
CA ALA A 202 -37.98 6.63 -24.24
C ALA A 202 -38.38 5.41 -23.39
N GLY A 203 -38.41 4.21 -23.98
CA GLY A 203 -38.68 2.95 -23.25
C GLY A 203 -37.61 2.66 -22.20
N ILE A 204 -36.32 2.82 -22.55
CA ILE A 204 -35.21 2.63 -21.60
C ILE A 204 -35.27 3.69 -20.49
N SER A 205 -35.60 4.95 -20.82
CA SER A 205 -35.73 6.02 -19.83
C SER A 205 -36.91 5.82 -18.87
N TYR A 206 -38.00 5.19 -19.31
CA TYR A 206 -39.15 4.89 -18.45
C TYR A 206 -38.91 3.67 -17.56
N ALA A 207 -38.27 2.62 -18.09
CA ALA A 207 -37.90 1.43 -17.33
C ALA A 207 -36.90 1.79 -16.20
N THR A 208 -35.89 2.59 -16.50
CA THR A 208 -34.89 3.03 -15.50
C THR A 208 -35.46 3.98 -14.44
N LYS A 209 -36.58 4.67 -14.73
CA LYS A 209 -37.29 5.51 -13.76
C LYS A 209 -38.18 4.70 -12.81
N ARG A 210 -38.74 3.57 -13.28
CA ARG A 210 -39.61 2.70 -12.49
C ARG A 210 -38.84 1.88 -11.44
N ASP A 211 -37.61 1.46 -11.75
CA ASP A 211 -36.72 0.77 -10.80
C ASP A 211 -36.22 1.66 -9.65
N ARG A 212 -36.41 2.99 -9.72
CA ARG A 212 -36.12 3.93 -8.63
C ARG A 212 -37.30 4.18 -7.69
N GLU A 213 -38.50 3.71 -8.03
CA GLU A 213 -39.74 4.04 -7.32
C GLU A 213 -40.44 2.84 -6.67
N GLU A 214 -39.80 1.66 -6.55
CA GLU A 214 -40.35 0.60 -5.67
C GLU A 214 -40.15 1.00 -4.19
N PRO A 215 -41.24 1.20 -3.41
CA PRO A 215 -41.15 1.25 -1.96
C PRO A 215 -40.98 -0.18 -1.44
N GLY A 216 -39.99 -0.38 -0.57
CA GLY A 216 -39.77 -1.66 0.09
C GLY A 216 -41.03 -2.18 0.79
N PRO A 217 -41.25 -3.50 0.82
CA PRO A 217 -42.42 -4.08 1.47
C PRO A 217 -42.34 -3.84 2.99
N GLN A 218 -43.44 -3.31 3.53
CA GLN A 218 -43.78 -3.34 4.97
C GLN A 218 -44.18 -4.76 5.39
#